data_AF-A0A9X8VKT7-F1
#
_entry.id   AF-A0A9X8VKT7-F1
#
_cell.length_a   1.000
_cell.length_b   1.000
_cell.length_c   1.000
_cell.angle_alpha   90.00
_cell.angle_beta   90.00
_cell.angle_gamma   90.00
#
_symmetry.space_group_name_H-M   'P 1'
#
loop_
_entity.id
_entity.type
_entity.pdbx_description
1 polymer ?
#
loop_
_entity_poly.entity_id
_entity_poly.type
_entity_poly.pdbx_seq_one_letter_code
_entity_poly.pdbx_strand_id
1 'polypeptide(L)' 'MNRESRYYYEPAAGHGLPHDPLNAIVGPRPIGWISSRSAAGLRNLAPYSFFNCF' A
#
# COMPACT_ATOMS: atom_id res chain seq x y z
N MET A 1 -1.57 33.48 -8.14
CA MET A 1 -1.75 32.31 -7.24
C MET A 1 -0.94 32.58 -5.98
N ASN A 2 -1.58 32.83 -4.83
CA ASN A 2 -0.91 33.12 -3.56
C ASN A 2 -0.14 31.87 -3.07
N ARG A 3 1.09 32.05 -2.59
CA ARG A 3 2.03 31.00 -2.18
C ARG A 3 1.66 30.37 -0.81
N GLU A 4 0.66 30.94 -0.13
CA GLU A 4 0.24 30.71 1.26
C GLU A 4 -0.75 29.55 1.49
N SER A 5 -1.13 28.78 0.47
CA SER A 5 -2.11 27.69 0.64
C SER A 5 -1.59 26.38 0.06
N ARG A 6 -0.47 25.91 0.61
CA ARG A 6 0.08 24.58 0.30
C ARG A 6 -0.27 23.62 1.43
N TYR A 7 -1.18 22.70 1.16
CA TYR A 7 -1.49 21.62 2.08
C TYR A 7 -0.39 20.55 1.98
N TYR A 8 0.19 20.19 3.13
CA TYR A 8 1.24 19.18 3.25
C TYR A 8 0.76 18.08 4.21
N TYR A 9 0.91 16.82 3.80
CA TYR A 9 0.64 15.66 4.63
C TYR A 9 1.94 15.20 5.27
N GLU A 10 1.96 15.14 6.60
CA GLU A 10 3.11 14.70 7.39
C GLU A 10 2.79 13.35 8.05
N PRO A 11 3.23 12.22 7.47
CA PRO A 11 2.86 10.88 7.97
C PRO A 11 3.23 10.64 9.44
N ALA A 12 4.29 11.29 9.93
CA ALA A 12 4.76 11.16 11.31
C ALA A 12 3.77 11.73 12.35
N ALA A 13 2.92 12.68 11.97
CA ALA A 13 1.89 13.25 12.83
C ALA A 13 0.62 12.37 12.90
N GLY A 14 0.58 11.26 12.16
CA GLY A 14 -0.59 10.39 12.01
C GLY A 14 -1.62 10.97 11.04
N HIS A 15 -2.46 10.11 10.47
CA HIS A 15 -3.43 10.51 9.44
C HIS A 15 -4.78 10.98 9.98
N GLY A 16 -5.10 10.76 11.25
CA GLY A 16 -6.39 11.15 11.87
C GLY A 16 -7.64 10.46 11.31
N LEU A 17 -7.50 9.64 10.25
CA LEU A 17 -8.59 8.88 9.62
C LEU A 17 -8.83 7.51 10.28
N PRO A 18 -10.05 6.94 10.19
CA PRO A 18 -10.37 5.60 10.69
C PRO A 18 -9.58 4.45 10.04
N HIS A 19 -9.07 4.67 8.82
CA HIS A 19 -8.28 3.71 8.05
C HIS A 19 -7.05 4.40 7.47
N ASP A 20 -5.98 3.64 7.24
CA ASP A 20 -4.74 4.15 6.67
C ASP A 20 -4.97 4.65 5.22
N PRO A 21 -4.77 5.95 4.94
CA PRO A 21 -4.96 6.51 3.61
C PRO A 21 -3.91 6.06 2.59
N LEU A 22 -2.79 5.44 3.02
CA LEU A 22 -1.73 4.97 2.13
C LEU A 22 -2.29 4.02 1.07
N ASN A 23 -3.17 3.11 1.50
CA ASN A 23 -3.85 2.19 0.62
C ASN A 23 -4.92 2.86 -0.27
N ALA A 24 -5.31 4.10 -0.05
CA ALA A 24 -6.24 4.81 -0.92
C ALA A 24 -5.51 5.65 -1.99
N ILE A 25 -4.29 6.10 -1.69
CA ILE A 25 -3.58 7.12 -2.48
C ILE A 25 -2.47 6.50 -3.35
N VAL A 26 -1.88 5.36 -2.97
CA VAL A 26 -0.84 4.70 -3.78
C VAL A 26 -1.47 3.95 -4.96
N GLY A 27 -1.31 4.48 -6.17
CA GLY A 27 -1.78 3.86 -7.41
C GLY A 27 -1.14 4.48 -8.66
N PRO A 28 -1.09 3.74 -9.80
CA PRO A 28 -1.51 2.35 -9.99
C PRO A 28 -0.59 1.36 -9.26
N ARG A 29 -1.18 0.31 -8.67
CA ARG A 29 -0.43 -0.69 -7.89
C ARG A 29 -0.03 -1.89 -8.74
N PRO A 30 1.25 -2.24 -8.84
CA PRO A 30 1.66 -3.49 -9.47
C PRO A 30 1.11 -4.67 -8.67
N ILE A 31 0.67 -5.71 -9.38
CA ILE A 31 0.18 -6.95 -8.77
C ILE A 31 1.34 -7.96 -8.73
N GLY A 32 1.82 -8.28 -7.53
CA GLY A 32 2.77 -9.34 -7.30
C GLY A 32 2.07 -10.68 -7.16
N TRP A 33 2.45 -11.66 -7.96
CA TRP A 33 1.97 -13.05 -7.82
C TRP A 33 2.96 -13.84 -6.98
N ILE A 34 2.55 -14.22 -5.77
CA ILE A 34 3.40 -14.96 -4.84
C ILE A 34 3.00 -16.42 -4.87
N SER A 35 3.95 -17.28 -5.24
CA SER A 35 3.80 -18.73 -5.12
C SER A 35 4.39 -19.23 -3.81
N SER A 36 3.75 -20.21 -3.20
CA SER A 36 4.28 -20.90 -2.01
C SER A 36 3.99 -22.39 -2.08
N ARG A 37 4.65 -23.18 -1.23
CA ARG A 37 4.38 -24.60 -1.08
C ARG A 37 4.16 -24.94 0.38
N SER A 38 3.06 -25.62 0.69
CA SER A 38 2.77 -26.07 2.06
C SER A 38 3.70 -27.21 2.48
N ALA A 39 3.72 -27.52 3.78
CA ALA A 39 4.44 -28.67 4.31
C ALA A 39 3.97 -30.00 3.69
N ALA A 40 2.69 -30.08 3.30
CA ALA A 40 2.11 -31.23 2.60
C ALA A 40 2.42 -31.24 1.08
N GLY A 41 3.25 -30.31 0.59
CA GLY A 41 3.65 -30.24 -0.82
C GLY A 41 2.66 -29.53 -1.74
N LEU A 42 1.53 -29.04 -1.23
CA LEU A 42 0.52 -28.33 -2.03
C LEU A 42 1.07 -26.97 -2.48
N ARG A 43 0.87 -26.63 -3.75
CA ARG A 43 1.28 -25.35 -4.32
C ARG A 43 0.15 -24.34 -4.17
N ASN A 44 0.47 -23.15 -3.67
CA ASN A 44 -0.45 -22.04 -3.58
C ASN A 44 0.05 -20.90 -4.47
N LEU A 45 -0.88 -20.12 -4.98
CA LEU A 45 -0.60 -18.90 -5.74
C LEU A 45 -1.62 -17.85 -5.32
N ALA A 46 -1.15 -16.70 -4.87
CA ALA A 46 -2.02 -15.61 -4.43
C ALA A 46 -1.55 -14.27 -4.99
N PRO A 47 -2.48 -13.39 -5.40
CA PRO A 47 -2.17 -12.04 -5.84
C PRO A 47 -2.03 -11.10 -4.63
N TYR A 48 -1.03 -10.22 -4.68
CA TYR A 48 -0.77 -9.17 -3.69
C TYR A 48 -0.62 -7.83 -4.39
N SER A 49 -1.47 -6.87 -4.05
CA SER A 49 -1.45 -5.50 -4.61
C SER A 49 -0.52 -4.55 -3.86
N PHE A 50 0.02 -4.97 -2.71
CA PHE A 50 0.98 -4.21 -1.92
C PHE A 50 2.41 -4.74 -2.17
N PHE A 51 2.91 -4.47 -3.37
CA PHE A 51 4.22 -4.92 -3.85
C PHE A 51 5.03 -3.66 -4.22
N ASN A 52 6.11 -3.36 -3.49
CA ASN A 52 6.99 -2.16 -3.58
C ASN A 52 6.74 -0.93 -2.67
N CYS A 53 5.82 -0.96 -1.69
CA CYS A 53 5.82 0.10 -0.67
C CYS A 53 6.80 -0.30 0.44
N PHE A 54 7.92 0.42 0.56
CA PHE A 54 8.91 0.28 1.62
C PHE A 54 8.70 1.35 2.69
#